data_AF-A0A3D4THX4-F1
#
_entry.id   AF-A0A3D4THX4-F1
#
_cell.length_a   1.000
_cell.length_b   1.000
_cell.length_c   1.000
_cell.angle_alpha   90.00
_cell.angle_beta   90.00
_cell.angle_gamma   90.00
#
_symmetry.space_group_name_H-M   'P 1'
#
loop_
_entity.id
_entity.type
_entity.pdbx_description
1 polymer ?
#
loop_
_entity_poly.entity_id
_entity_poly.type
_entity_poly.pdbx_seq_one_letter_code
_entity_poly.pdbx_strand_id
1 'polypeptide(L)'
;FALDTLVRQPALLARLAAPGCPPMPAPVLDPLQPSDWPAQLRRWRSAMSTRLIWRDLAGLDDVAQTLAGATTLAEDCLRLALDALQQEFAQRHGVVRDGEGVPQQLVVFGLGKLGGGELNFSSDIDLVYAYPQGGESDGPRALAAEEYFARLGQRLAKLLDETTVDGFSHRVDLRLRPFGSAGRVALSFAAMDQYFQREGRDWERY
;
A
#
# COMPACT_ATOMS: atom_id res chain seq x y z
N PHE A 1 -5.95 -2.13 21.65
CA PHE A 1 -6.11 -2.43 20.21
C PHE A 1 -7.12 -3.54 19.96
N ALA A 2 -6.81 -4.83 20.19
CA ALA A 2 -7.72 -5.93 19.82
C ALA A 2 -9.11 -5.83 20.48
N LEU A 3 -9.15 -5.53 21.78
CA LEU A 3 -10.41 -5.29 22.50
C LEU A 3 -11.19 -4.10 21.90
N ASP A 4 -10.53 -2.98 21.62
CA ASP A 4 -11.16 -1.81 21.00
C ASP A 4 -11.71 -2.13 19.60
N THR A 5 -10.99 -2.94 18.82
CA THR A 5 -11.44 -3.43 17.52
C THR A 5 -12.68 -4.32 17.67
N LEU A 6 -12.72 -5.22 18.65
CA LEU A 6 -13.89 -6.07 18.92
C LEU A 6 -15.10 -5.27 19.40
N VAL A 7 -14.91 -4.21 20.20
CA VAL A 7 -15.99 -3.30 20.59
C VAL A 7 -16.55 -2.58 19.36
N ARG A 8 -15.70 -2.11 18.44
CA ARG A 8 -16.12 -1.44 17.20
C ARG A 8 -16.67 -2.40 16.13
N GLN A 9 -16.23 -3.65 16.15
CA GLN A 9 -16.55 -4.67 15.14
C GLN A 9 -16.95 -5.99 15.82
N PRO A 10 -18.08 -6.04 16.55
CA PRO A 10 -18.45 -7.21 17.37
C PRO A 10 -18.70 -8.48 16.54
N ALA A 11 -19.09 -8.32 15.27
CA ALA A 11 -19.28 -9.44 14.34
C ALA A 11 -17.99 -10.26 14.07
N LEU A 12 -16.80 -9.70 14.36
CA LEU A 12 -15.54 -10.44 14.23
C LEU A 12 -15.45 -11.62 15.18
N LEU A 13 -16.02 -11.51 16.39
CA LEU A 13 -15.86 -12.52 17.44
C LEU A 13 -16.33 -13.91 16.98
N ALA A 14 -17.47 -13.98 16.27
CA ALA A 14 -17.99 -15.24 15.75
C ALA A 14 -17.04 -15.90 14.74
N ARG A 15 -16.33 -15.10 13.91
CA ARG A 15 -15.34 -15.61 12.95
C ARG A 15 -14.03 -16.02 13.64
N LEU A 16 -13.57 -15.24 14.61
CA LEU A 16 -12.34 -15.53 15.37
C LEU A 16 -12.47 -16.81 16.20
N ALA A 17 -13.65 -17.05 16.77
CA ALA A 17 -13.97 -18.25 17.53
C ALA A 17 -14.28 -19.47 16.67
N ALA A 18 -14.45 -19.31 15.35
CA ALA A 18 -14.69 -20.44 14.46
C ALA A 18 -13.43 -21.31 14.32
N PRO A 19 -13.57 -22.63 14.12
CA PRO A 19 -12.43 -23.53 13.91
C PRO A 19 -11.49 -23.02 12.82
N GLY A 20 -10.19 -23.00 13.12
CA GLY A 20 -9.15 -22.50 12.21
C GLY A 20 -9.06 -20.97 12.08
N CYS A 21 -9.96 -20.22 12.73
CA CYS A 21 -9.99 -18.75 12.72
C CYS A 21 -9.86 -18.20 11.28
N PRO A 22 -10.87 -18.38 10.40
CA PRO A 22 -10.79 -18.01 8.99
C PRO A 22 -10.59 -16.51 8.78
N PRO A 23 -9.92 -16.08 7.70
CA PRO A 23 -9.72 -14.66 7.39
C PRO A 23 -11.03 -13.94 7.07
N MET A 24 -11.03 -12.62 7.21
CA MET A 24 -12.13 -11.75 6.77
C MET A 24 -11.99 -11.47 5.28
N PRO A 25 -13.09 -11.48 4.49
CA PRO A 25 -13.03 -11.14 3.08
C PRO A 25 -12.48 -9.72 2.92
N ALA A 26 -11.65 -9.53 1.89
CA ALA A 26 -11.20 -8.20 1.49
C ALA A 26 -12.40 -7.32 1.11
N PRO A 27 -12.40 -6.02 1.44
CA PRO A 27 -13.42 -5.09 0.99
C PRO A 27 -13.30 -4.87 -0.52
N VAL A 28 -14.43 -4.57 -1.17
CA VAL A 28 -14.44 -4.09 -2.55
C VAL A 28 -14.47 -2.57 -2.51
N LEU A 29 -13.37 -1.94 -2.91
CA LEU A 29 -13.26 -0.50 -2.98
C LEU A 29 -13.92 0.00 -4.27
N ASP A 30 -15.24 0.24 -4.21
CA ASP A 30 -16.04 0.64 -5.36
C ASP A 30 -15.59 2.00 -5.95
N PRO A 31 -15.16 2.07 -7.23
CA PRO A 31 -14.85 3.30 -7.95
C PRO A 31 -15.90 4.40 -7.86
N LEU A 32 -17.17 4.04 -7.66
CA LEU A 32 -18.29 4.98 -7.57
C LEU A 32 -18.44 5.59 -6.17
N GLN A 33 -17.77 5.04 -5.14
CA GLN A 33 -17.86 5.47 -3.74
C GLN A 33 -16.48 5.69 -3.09
N PRO A 34 -15.62 6.56 -3.66
CA PRO A 34 -14.27 6.79 -3.15
C PRO A 34 -14.22 7.38 -1.72
N SER A 35 -15.31 7.97 -1.25
CA SER A 35 -15.46 8.45 0.14
C SER A 35 -15.39 7.33 1.17
N ASP A 36 -15.73 6.10 0.77
CA ASP A 36 -15.93 5.00 1.70
C ASP A 36 -14.68 4.14 1.84
N TRP A 37 -13.81 4.15 0.83
CA TRP A 37 -12.57 3.37 0.82
C TRP A 37 -11.71 3.54 2.07
N PRO A 38 -11.52 4.79 2.57
CA PRO A 38 -10.68 4.98 3.72
C PRO A 38 -11.24 4.24 4.95
N ALA A 39 -12.57 4.25 5.18
CA ALA A 39 -13.17 3.53 6.29
C ALA A 39 -13.12 2.00 6.09
N GLN A 40 -13.43 1.53 4.88
CA GLN A 40 -13.41 0.11 4.53
C GLN A 40 -12.02 -0.52 4.73
N LEU A 41 -10.97 0.14 4.22
CA LEU A 41 -9.60 -0.35 4.30
C LEU A 41 -9.11 -0.42 5.76
N ARG A 42 -9.39 0.60 6.57
CA ARG A 42 -8.98 0.66 7.99
C ARG A 42 -9.71 -0.37 8.85
N ARG A 43 -11.03 -0.54 8.62
CA ARG A 43 -11.82 -1.57 9.31
C ARG A 43 -11.33 -2.97 8.95
N TRP A 44 -11.03 -3.22 7.69
CA TRP A 44 -10.49 -4.52 7.25
C TRP A 44 -9.09 -4.77 7.83
N ARG A 45 -8.16 -3.79 7.72
CA ARG A 45 -6.82 -3.88 8.31
C ARG A 45 -6.88 -4.17 9.80
N SER A 46 -7.70 -3.45 10.56
CA SER A 46 -7.81 -3.65 12.01
C SER A 46 -8.44 -5.00 12.38
N ALA A 47 -9.41 -5.47 11.58
CA ALA A 47 -10.00 -6.79 11.74
C ALA A 47 -8.98 -7.91 11.49
N MET A 48 -8.24 -7.83 10.38
CA MET A 48 -7.19 -8.81 10.04
C MET A 48 -6.01 -8.78 11.02
N SER A 49 -5.61 -7.59 11.50
CA SER A 49 -4.60 -7.48 12.56
C SER A 49 -5.06 -8.14 13.86
N THR A 50 -6.34 -7.96 14.22
CA THR A 50 -6.95 -8.60 15.40
C THR A 50 -6.99 -10.12 15.25
N ARG A 51 -7.20 -10.62 14.02
CA ARG A 51 -7.11 -12.04 13.71
C ARG A 51 -5.70 -12.60 13.90
N LEU A 52 -4.67 -11.90 13.42
CA LEU A 52 -3.28 -12.32 13.62
C LEU A 52 -2.95 -12.41 15.12
N ILE A 53 -3.34 -11.39 15.90
CA ILE A 53 -3.20 -11.40 17.37
C ILE A 53 -3.95 -12.58 18.00
N TRP A 54 -5.18 -12.87 17.55
CA TRP A 54 -5.95 -13.99 18.07
C TRP A 54 -5.27 -15.34 17.80
N ARG A 55 -4.70 -15.52 16.60
CA ARG A 55 -4.02 -16.77 16.22
C ARG A 55 -2.75 -16.99 17.01
N ASP A 56 -1.95 -15.94 17.21
CA ASP A 56 -0.78 -15.96 18.09
C ASP A 56 -1.16 -16.35 19.53
N LEU A 57 -2.14 -15.68 20.13
CA LEU A 57 -2.61 -15.97 21.49
C LEU A 57 -3.22 -17.38 21.65
N ALA A 58 -3.85 -17.91 20.59
CA ALA A 58 -4.41 -19.25 20.58
C ALA A 58 -3.38 -20.35 20.25
N GLY A 59 -2.11 -20.00 20.02
CA GLY A 59 -1.05 -20.94 19.63
C GLY A 59 -1.24 -21.56 18.25
N LEU A 60 -1.99 -20.89 17.36
CA LEU A 60 -2.27 -21.34 15.99
C LEU A 60 -1.21 -20.89 14.99
N ASP A 61 -0.47 -19.83 15.30
CA ASP A 61 0.67 -19.31 14.54
C ASP A 61 1.86 -19.16 15.48
N ASP A 62 3.06 -19.41 14.98
CA ASP A 62 4.30 -18.96 15.62
C ASP A 62 4.61 -17.49 15.26
N VAL A 63 5.70 -16.97 15.83
CA VAL A 63 6.13 -15.58 15.60
C VAL A 63 6.43 -15.32 14.12
N ALA A 64 7.08 -16.25 13.43
CA ALA A 64 7.45 -16.07 12.02
C ALA A 64 6.21 -16.03 11.13
N GLN A 65 5.23 -16.90 11.39
CA GLN A 65 3.93 -16.90 10.72
C GLN A 65 3.14 -15.61 10.99
N THR A 66 3.19 -15.08 12.21
CA THR A 66 2.55 -13.82 12.56
C THR A 66 3.17 -12.64 11.82
N LEU A 67 4.50 -12.56 11.74
CA LEU A 67 5.21 -11.52 10.99
C LEU A 67 4.94 -11.61 9.48
N ALA A 68 5.01 -12.81 8.90
CA ALA A 68 4.67 -13.03 7.50
C ALA A 68 3.20 -12.66 7.19
N GLY A 69 2.28 -12.97 8.11
CA GLY A 69 0.88 -12.58 8.01
C GLY A 69 0.67 -11.06 8.09
N ALA A 70 1.44 -10.35 8.91
CA ALA A 70 1.41 -8.89 8.96
C ALA A 70 1.95 -8.25 7.68
N THR A 71 3.03 -8.80 7.10
CA THR A 71 3.54 -8.40 5.78
C THR A 71 2.48 -8.60 4.70
N THR A 72 1.89 -9.80 4.63
CA THR A 72 0.84 -10.13 3.64
C THR A 72 -0.34 -9.16 3.74
N LEU A 73 -0.76 -8.82 4.97
CA LEU A 73 -1.83 -7.85 5.19
C LEU A 73 -1.47 -6.45 4.67
N ALA A 74 -0.23 -6.00 4.85
CA ALA A 74 0.22 -4.72 4.31
C ALA A 74 0.22 -4.71 2.78
N GLU A 75 0.71 -5.78 2.15
CA GLU A 75 0.73 -5.95 0.69
C GLU A 75 -0.70 -5.97 0.11
N ASP A 76 -1.63 -6.68 0.73
CA ASP A 76 -3.01 -6.72 0.27
C ASP A 76 -3.70 -5.35 0.42
N CYS A 77 -3.46 -4.64 1.54
CA CYS A 77 -3.94 -3.26 1.70
C CYS A 77 -3.39 -2.31 0.63
N LEU A 78 -2.08 -2.43 0.32
CA LEU A 78 -1.42 -1.66 -0.74
C LEU A 78 -2.05 -1.95 -2.10
N ARG A 79 -2.25 -3.23 -2.44
CA ARG A 79 -2.83 -3.66 -3.72
C ARG A 79 -4.26 -3.15 -3.87
N LEU A 80 -5.12 -3.37 -2.88
CA LEU A 80 -6.50 -2.89 -2.90
C LEU A 80 -6.58 -1.37 -3.10
N ALA A 81 -5.77 -0.62 -2.34
CA ALA A 81 -5.72 0.83 -2.43
C ALA A 81 -5.21 1.32 -3.79
N LEU A 82 -4.14 0.72 -4.31
CA LEU A 82 -3.55 1.09 -5.59
C LEU A 82 -4.51 0.78 -6.75
N ASP A 83 -5.13 -0.39 -6.77
CA ASP A 83 -6.09 -0.79 -7.81
C ASP A 83 -7.28 0.17 -7.87
N ALA A 84 -7.85 0.52 -6.71
CA ALA A 84 -8.97 1.46 -6.62
C ALA A 84 -8.58 2.86 -7.14
N LEU A 85 -7.42 3.36 -6.72
CA LEU A 85 -6.91 4.65 -7.17
C LEU A 85 -6.57 4.66 -8.67
N GLN A 86 -6.00 3.57 -9.20
CA GLN A 86 -5.72 3.44 -10.63
C GLN A 86 -7.00 3.48 -11.46
N GLN A 87 -8.06 2.79 -11.02
CA GLN A 87 -9.36 2.82 -11.70
C GLN A 87 -9.96 4.23 -11.69
N GLU A 88 -9.90 4.94 -10.56
CA GLU A 88 -10.40 6.31 -10.48
C GLU A 88 -9.59 7.28 -11.34
N PHE A 89 -8.25 7.17 -11.35
CA PHE A 89 -7.42 7.99 -12.23
C PHE A 89 -7.73 7.71 -13.69
N ALA A 90 -7.88 6.44 -14.08
CA ALA A 90 -8.17 6.05 -15.45
C ALA A 90 -9.49 6.67 -15.97
N GLN A 91 -10.51 6.83 -15.12
CA GLN A 91 -11.75 7.50 -15.50
C GLN A 91 -11.55 8.96 -15.93
N ARG A 92 -10.58 9.66 -15.32
CA ARG A 92 -10.36 11.10 -15.55
C ARG A 92 -9.22 11.40 -16.51
N HIS A 93 -8.15 10.61 -16.42
CA HIS A 93 -6.86 10.86 -17.06
C HIS A 93 -6.51 9.78 -18.10
N GLY A 94 -7.25 8.67 -18.15
CA GLY A 94 -6.87 7.50 -18.95
C GLY A 94 -5.67 6.78 -18.36
N VAL A 95 -5.02 5.95 -19.17
CA VAL A 95 -3.83 5.18 -18.79
C VAL A 95 -2.60 5.81 -19.43
N VAL A 96 -1.52 5.93 -18.67
CA VAL A 96 -0.22 6.38 -19.20
C VAL A 96 0.27 5.37 -20.23
N ARG A 97 0.62 5.84 -21.43
CA ARG A 97 1.24 5.04 -22.49
C ARG A 97 2.56 5.65 -22.92
N ASP A 98 3.52 4.80 -23.23
CA ASP A 98 4.78 5.23 -23.82
C ASP A 98 4.64 5.57 -25.32
N GLY A 99 5.76 5.89 -25.97
CA GLY A 99 5.79 6.25 -27.40
C GLY A 99 5.34 5.13 -28.35
N GLU A 100 5.29 3.88 -27.89
CA GLU A 100 4.83 2.72 -28.66
C GLU A 100 3.37 2.36 -28.33
N GLY A 101 2.73 3.13 -27.44
CA GLY A 101 1.36 2.90 -26.99
C GLY A 101 1.26 1.83 -25.90
N VAL A 102 2.36 1.37 -25.33
CA VAL A 102 2.37 0.34 -24.28
C VAL A 102 1.95 0.97 -22.94
N PRO A 103 0.93 0.40 -22.25
CA PRO A 103 0.52 0.89 -20.93
C PRO A 103 1.65 0.83 -19.89
N GLN A 104 1.81 1.93 -19.17
CA GLN A 104 2.72 2.05 -18.04
C GLN A 104 1.94 1.96 -16.73
N GLN A 105 2.58 1.47 -15.68
CA GLN A 105 1.97 1.33 -14.35
C GLN A 105 2.91 1.79 -13.26
N LEU A 106 2.33 2.15 -12.12
CA LEU A 106 3.09 2.42 -10.91
C LEU A 106 3.60 1.10 -10.32
N VAL A 107 4.89 1.03 -10.09
CA VAL A 107 5.55 -0.05 -9.35
C VAL A 107 5.85 0.45 -7.95
N VAL A 108 5.46 -0.34 -6.95
CA VAL A 108 5.67 -0.06 -5.53
C VAL A 108 6.69 -1.06 -4.99
N PHE A 109 7.87 -0.56 -4.61
CA PHE A 109 8.87 -1.34 -3.90
C PHE A 109 8.67 -1.21 -2.40
N GLY A 110 8.45 -2.35 -1.73
CA GLY A 110 8.53 -2.43 -0.26
C GLY A 110 9.98 -2.64 0.17
N LEU A 111 10.48 -1.79 1.06
CA LEU A 111 11.83 -1.87 1.61
C LEU A 111 11.79 -2.31 3.08
N GLY A 112 12.98 -2.46 3.69
CA GLY A 112 13.13 -2.78 5.10
C GLY A 112 12.37 -4.05 5.48
N LYS A 113 11.60 -3.99 6.58
CA LYS A 113 10.84 -5.13 7.09
C LYS A 113 9.72 -5.59 6.16
N LEU A 114 9.13 -4.68 5.40
CA LEU A 114 8.13 -5.04 4.39
C LEU A 114 8.80 -5.86 3.28
N GLY A 115 9.93 -5.37 2.73
CA GLY A 115 10.70 -6.08 1.71
C GLY A 115 11.30 -7.40 2.19
N GLY A 116 11.64 -7.50 3.48
CA GLY A 116 12.15 -8.71 4.13
C GLY A 116 11.08 -9.71 4.57
N GLY A 117 9.79 -9.40 4.44
CA GLY A 117 8.71 -10.29 4.83
C GLY A 117 8.47 -10.41 6.33
N GLU A 118 9.03 -9.51 7.15
CA GLU A 118 9.06 -9.61 8.61
C GLU A 118 8.41 -8.40 9.32
N LEU A 119 7.34 -7.84 8.72
CA LEU A 119 6.65 -6.69 9.25
C LEU A 119 6.04 -6.98 10.64
N ASN A 120 6.11 -6.02 11.56
CA ASN A 120 5.41 -6.08 12.84
C ASN A 120 4.30 -5.03 12.95
N PHE A 121 3.35 -5.18 13.88
CA PHE A 121 2.15 -4.34 13.96
C PHE A 121 2.40 -2.83 14.16
N SER A 122 3.58 -2.46 14.67
CA SER A 122 4.01 -1.08 14.91
C SER A 122 4.90 -0.51 13.82
N SER A 123 5.28 -1.31 12.81
CA SER A 123 6.19 -0.86 11.75
C SER A 123 5.50 0.10 10.81
N ASP A 124 6.24 1.12 10.40
CA ASP A 124 5.92 1.88 9.19
C ASP A 124 6.20 0.99 7.97
N ILE A 125 5.56 1.27 6.84
CA ILE A 125 5.87 0.64 5.56
C ILE A 125 6.76 1.58 4.74
N ASP A 126 8.00 1.16 4.54
CA ASP A 126 8.99 1.89 3.74
C ASP A 126 8.75 1.61 2.25
N LEU A 127 8.36 2.62 1.49
CA LEU A 127 8.01 2.48 0.08
C LEU A 127 8.85 3.37 -0.84
N VAL A 128 9.18 2.83 -2.01
CA VAL A 128 9.72 3.59 -3.15
C VAL A 128 8.82 3.34 -4.36
N TYR A 129 8.47 4.42 -5.07
CA TYR A 129 7.62 4.32 -6.25
C TYR A 129 8.42 4.56 -7.52
N ALA A 130 8.13 3.76 -8.53
CA ALA A 130 8.70 3.93 -9.84
C ALA A 130 7.72 3.56 -10.96
N TYR A 131 8.12 3.80 -12.20
CA TYR A 131 7.38 3.41 -13.38
C TYR A 131 8.37 3.10 -14.53
N PRO A 132 8.02 2.26 -15.51
CA PRO A 132 9.01 1.77 -16.46
C PRO A 132 9.55 2.87 -17.38
N GLN A 133 8.66 3.59 -18.07
CA GLN A 133 9.03 4.59 -19.06
C GLN A 133 8.19 5.86 -18.96
N GLY A 134 8.72 6.95 -19.53
CA GLY A 134 7.95 8.17 -19.75
C GLY A 134 6.79 7.94 -20.72
N GLY A 135 5.94 8.95 -20.86
CA GLY A 135 4.72 8.84 -21.65
C GLY A 135 3.68 9.88 -21.27
N GLU A 136 2.50 9.74 -21.83
CA GLU A 136 1.34 10.59 -21.55
C GLU A 136 0.10 9.71 -21.37
N SER A 137 -0.83 10.14 -20.50
CA SER A 137 -2.09 9.43 -20.29
C SER A 137 -3.12 9.74 -21.37
N ASP A 138 -3.83 8.70 -21.83
CA ASP A 138 -4.67 8.73 -23.03
C ASP A 138 -6.12 9.22 -22.82
N GLY A 139 -6.42 9.79 -21.65
CA GLY A 139 -7.77 10.25 -21.29
C GLY A 139 -8.03 11.74 -21.54
N PRO A 140 -9.25 12.21 -21.22
CA PRO A 140 -9.71 13.56 -21.57
C PRO A 140 -8.94 14.68 -20.86
N ARG A 141 -8.23 14.36 -19.77
CA ARG A 141 -7.31 15.27 -19.08
C ARG A 141 -5.93 14.62 -19.01
N ALA A 142 -5.28 14.49 -20.16
CA ALA A 142 -3.95 13.89 -20.27
C ALA A 142 -2.95 14.51 -19.27
N LEU A 143 -2.11 13.65 -18.70
CA LEU A 143 -0.99 14.00 -17.83
C LEU A 143 0.26 13.30 -18.33
N ALA A 144 1.40 13.98 -18.24
CA ALA A 144 2.70 13.32 -18.39
C ALA A 144 2.88 12.25 -17.31
N ALA A 145 3.55 11.15 -17.65
CA ALA A 145 3.79 10.00 -16.77
C ALA A 145 4.30 10.41 -15.37
N GLU A 146 5.26 11.34 -15.33
CA GLU A 146 5.83 11.84 -14.09
C GLU A 146 4.76 12.47 -13.17
N GLU A 147 3.92 13.35 -13.71
CA GLU A 147 2.87 14.02 -12.94
C GLU A 147 1.76 13.04 -12.54
N TYR A 148 1.37 12.14 -13.45
CA TYR A 148 0.38 11.11 -13.20
C TYR A 148 0.80 10.21 -12.03
N PHE A 149 1.99 9.62 -12.10
CA PHE A 149 2.48 8.67 -11.10
C PHE A 149 2.86 9.35 -9.77
N ALA A 150 3.35 10.59 -9.80
CA ALA A 150 3.56 11.36 -8.57
C ALA A 150 2.24 11.61 -7.83
N ARG A 151 1.17 12.02 -8.53
CA ARG A 151 -0.15 12.24 -7.93
C ARG A 151 -0.77 10.93 -7.44
N LEU A 152 -0.64 9.85 -8.20
CA LEU A 152 -1.13 8.53 -7.81
C LEU A 152 -0.43 8.04 -6.53
N GLY A 153 0.90 8.11 -6.48
CA GLY A 153 1.70 7.71 -5.31
C GLY A 153 1.41 8.55 -4.06
N GLN A 154 1.21 9.86 -4.21
CA GLN A 154 0.79 10.73 -3.11
C GLN A 154 -0.60 10.34 -2.58
N ARG A 155 -1.56 10.04 -3.47
CA ARG A 155 -2.89 9.61 -3.06
C ARG A 155 -2.90 8.22 -2.42
N LEU A 156 -2.04 7.31 -2.87
CA LEU A 156 -1.84 6.01 -2.24
C LEU A 156 -1.32 6.16 -0.81
N ALA A 157 -0.24 6.95 -0.64
CA ALA A 157 0.32 7.22 0.69
C ALA A 157 -0.73 7.83 1.62
N LYS A 158 -1.49 8.83 1.14
CA LYS A 158 -2.56 9.46 1.91
C LYS A 158 -3.67 8.47 2.30
N LEU A 159 -4.16 7.65 1.37
CA LEU A 159 -5.23 6.68 1.63
C LEU A 159 -4.85 5.66 2.72
N LEU A 160 -3.57 5.30 2.80
CA LEU A 160 -3.05 4.36 3.80
C LEU A 160 -2.76 5.01 5.15
N ASP A 161 -2.13 6.19 5.15
CA ASP A 161 -1.52 6.82 6.34
C ASP A 161 -2.46 7.78 7.09
N GLU A 162 -3.40 8.43 6.38
CA GLU A 162 -4.28 9.43 6.99
C GLU A 162 -5.05 8.81 8.18
N THR A 163 -5.02 9.49 9.32
CA THR A 163 -5.73 9.04 10.53
C THR A 163 -7.14 9.62 10.55
N THR A 164 -8.13 8.73 10.60
CA THR A 164 -9.56 9.06 10.74
C THR A 164 -10.11 8.51 12.05
N VAL A 165 -11.44 8.62 12.24
CA VAL A 165 -12.14 8.00 13.38
C VAL A 165 -11.97 6.48 13.43
N ASP A 166 -11.71 5.84 12.29
CA ASP A 166 -11.42 4.40 12.18
C ASP A 166 -9.93 4.06 12.37
N GLY A 167 -9.07 5.06 12.65
CA GLY A 167 -7.63 4.93 12.77
C GLY A 167 -6.91 5.16 11.44
N PHE A 168 -5.90 4.34 11.12
CA PHE A 168 -5.15 4.36 9.86
C PHE A 168 -4.94 2.93 9.35
N SER A 169 -4.59 2.77 8.07
CA SER A 169 -4.27 1.45 7.50
C SER A 169 -2.83 1.10 7.85
N HIS A 170 -1.87 1.86 7.31
CA HIS A 170 -0.45 1.71 7.58
C HIS A 170 0.22 3.08 7.54
N ARG A 171 1.18 3.32 8.43
CA ARG A 171 2.03 4.50 8.34
C ARG A 171 2.98 4.33 7.17
N VAL A 172 3.04 5.33 6.29
CA VAL A 172 3.83 5.23 5.06
C VAL A 172 5.08 6.09 5.17
N ASP A 173 6.24 5.47 5.00
CA ASP A 173 7.52 6.20 4.91
C ASP A 173 8.04 6.18 3.47
N LEU A 174 8.22 7.37 2.89
CA LEU A 174 8.75 7.55 1.54
C LEU A 174 10.18 8.11 1.54
N ARG A 175 10.85 8.20 2.70
CA ARG A 175 12.14 8.89 2.84
C ARG A 175 13.32 8.14 2.23
N LEU A 176 13.17 6.83 1.99
CA LEU A 176 14.20 6.00 1.34
C LEU A 176 14.21 6.12 -0.19
N ARG A 177 13.31 6.91 -0.79
CA ARG A 177 13.32 7.15 -2.23
C ARG A 177 14.56 7.96 -2.64
N PRO A 178 15.02 7.86 -3.90
CA PRO A 178 16.11 8.68 -4.42
C PRO A 178 15.95 10.17 -4.09
N PHE A 179 17.05 10.79 -3.64
CA PHE A 179 17.09 12.18 -3.14
C PHE A 179 16.25 12.45 -1.87
N GLY A 180 15.74 11.41 -1.21
CA GLY A 180 14.97 11.49 0.03
C GLY A 180 13.76 12.41 -0.07
N SER A 181 13.50 13.19 0.99
CA SER A 181 12.35 14.10 1.06
C SER A 181 12.32 15.19 -0.01
N ALA A 182 13.48 15.57 -0.57
CA ALA A 182 13.58 16.54 -1.65
C ALA A 182 13.33 15.91 -3.04
N GLY A 183 13.37 14.58 -3.13
CA GLY A 183 13.15 13.82 -4.35
C GLY A 183 11.69 13.77 -4.78
N ARG A 184 11.50 13.52 -6.07
CA ARG A 184 10.19 13.22 -6.67
C ARG A 184 9.58 11.99 -5.99
N VAL A 185 8.25 11.97 -5.90
CA VAL A 185 7.52 10.87 -5.25
C VAL A 185 7.63 9.57 -6.05
N ALA A 186 7.67 9.66 -7.38
CA ALA A 186 7.88 8.51 -8.28
C ALA A 186 8.89 8.87 -9.37
N LEU A 187 9.72 7.89 -9.76
CA LEU A 187 10.74 8.05 -10.80
C LEU A 187 10.59 7.01 -11.92
N SER A 188 11.01 7.36 -13.14
CA SER A 188 11.17 6.35 -14.17
C SER A 188 12.31 5.39 -13.81
N PHE A 189 12.28 4.17 -14.33
CA PHE A 189 13.38 3.21 -14.11
C PHE A 189 14.73 3.78 -14.57
N ALA A 190 14.75 4.48 -15.71
CA ALA A 190 15.97 5.13 -16.20
C ALA A 190 16.51 6.20 -15.23
N ALA A 191 15.62 7.04 -14.66
CA ALA A 191 16.03 8.06 -13.69
C ALA A 191 16.51 7.44 -12.36
N MET A 192 15.87 6.35 -11.94
CA MET A 192 16.24 5.62 -10.74
C MET A 192 17.59 4.89 -10.89
N ASP A 193 17.81 4.23 -12.03
CA ASP A 193 19.10 3.60 -12.37
C ASP A 193 20.23 4.64 -12.41
N GLN A 194 19.99 5.78 -13.06
CA GLN A 194 20.96 6.88 -13.08
C GLN A 194 21.31 7.40 -11.68
N TYR A 195 20.34 7.49 -10.78
CA TYR A 195 20.59 7.88 -9.39
C TYR A 195 21.52 6.89 -8.69
N PHE A 196 21.18 5.60 -8.70
CA PHE A 196 21.95 4.59 -7.99
C PHE A 196 23.37 4.40 -8.56
N GLN A 197 23.56 4.63 -9.86
CA GLN A 197 24.89 4.59 -10.47
C GLN A 197 25.78 5.78 -10.13
N ARG A 198 25.22 6.98 -9.93
CA ARG A 198 26.00 8.23 -9.83
C ARG A 198 26.02 8.86 -8.44
N GLU A 199 24.88 8.86 -7.77
CA GLU A 199 24.63 9.61 -6.53
C GLU A 199 24.36 8.68 -5.34
N GLY A 200 24.07 7.39 -5.62
CA GLY A 200 23.74 6.37 -4.62
C GLY A 200 24.84 6.25 -3.57
N ARG A 201 24.45 6.44 -2.31
CA ARG A 201 25.34 6.36 -1.15
C ARG A 201 25.55 4.89 -0.77
N ASP A 202 26.69 4.59 -0.14
CA ASP A 202 27.02 3.21 0.21
C ASP A 202 25.96 2.54 1.10
N TRP A 203 25.30 3.28 2.00
CA TRP A 203 24.24 2.73 2.85
C TRP A 203 22.94 2.41 2.10
N GLU A 204 22.68 3.03 0.94
CA GLU A 204 21.49 2.73 0.11
C GLU A 204 21.64 1.39 -0.63
N ARG A 205 22.81 0.75 -0.54
CA ARG A 205 23.11 -0.56 -1.14
C ARG A 205 22.89 -1.73 -0.17
N TYR A 206 22.63 -1.46 1.10
CA TYR A 206 22.46 -2.47 2.15
C TYR A 206 21.02 -2.54 2.65
#